data_AF-A0A7X6XST9-F1
#
_entry.id   AF-A0A7X6XST9-F1
#
_cell.length_a   1.000
_cell.length_b   1.000
_cell.length_c   1.000
_cell.angle_alpha   90.00
_cell.angle_beta   90.00
_cell.angle_gamma   90.00
#
_symmetry.space_group_name_H-M   'P 1'
#
loop_
_entity.id
_entity.type
_entity.pdbx_description
1 polymer ?
#
loop_
_entity_poly.entity_id
_entity_poly.type
_entity_poly.pdbx_seq_one_letter_code
_entity_poly.pdbx_strand_id
1 'polypeptide(L)'
;MKIGVIDNYTYGDDVDSLDPSLKVTYPDQLPLLKAINDKEVDVGIFDKGVKEYLMKSAGITNIHSIKPLEFIRPLYVVFNDPSLRDEFNKGLAKV
;
A
#
# COMPACT_ATOMS: atom_id res chain seq x y z
N MET A 1 14.46 3.06 -13.34
CA MET A 1 13.84 2.96 -12.02
C MET A 1 12.50 2.26 -12.18
N LYS A 2 12.26 1.17 -11.45
CA LYS A 2 11.03 0.38 -11.45
C LYS A 2 10.35 0.49 -10.08
N ILE A 3 9.07 0.82 -10.09
CA ILE A 3 8.25 1.03 -8.91
C ILE A 3 7.24 -0.12 -8.82
N GLY A 4 7.36 -0.94 -7.78
CA GLY A 4 6.40 -1.99 -7.50
C GLY A 4 5.12 -1.45 -6.84
N VAL A 5 3.97 -1.81 -7.40
CA VAL A 5 2.63 -1.41 -6.93
C VAL A 5 1.70 -2.60 -6.87
N ILE A 6 0.65 -2.52 -6.05
CA ILE A 6 -0.41 -3.53 -5.99
C ILE A 6 -1.39 -3.30 -7.13
N ASP A 7 -1.76 -4.38 -7.80
CA ASP A 7 -2.71 -4.35 -8.90
C ASP A 7 -4.09 -3.86 -8.44
N ASN A 8 -4.73 -3.04 -9.28
CA ASN A 8 -6.03 -2.40 -9.00
C ASN A 8 -6.12 -1.65 -7.67
N TYR A 9 -5.00 -1.11 -7.17
CA TYR A 9 -4.94 -0.36 -5.92
C TYR A 9 -4.65 1.13 -6.17
N THR A 10 -5.45 2.00 -5.55
CA THR A 10 -5.31 3.46 -5.63
C THR A 10 -4.42 3.96 -4.49
N TYR A 11 -3.35 4.67 -4.84
CA TYR A 11 -2.39 5.20 -3.87
C TYR A 11 -2.59 6.70 -3.60
N GLY A 12 -3.26 7.41 -4.50
CA GLY A 12 -3.37 8.86 -4.53
C GLY A 12 -2.68 9.46 -5.75
N ASP A 13 -3.07 10.67 -6.12
CA ASP A 13 -2.70 11.31 -7.39
C ASP A 13 -1.19 11.30 -7.65
N ASP A 14 -0.36 11.56 -6.63
CA ASP A 14 1.11 11.61 -6.75
C ASP A 14 1.74 10.31 -7.27
N VAL A 15 1.12 9.17 -6.96
CA VAL A 15 1.55 7.84 -7.40
C VAL A 15 0.78 7.41 -8.64
N ASP A 16 -0.52 7.65 -8.64
CA ASP A 16 -1.43 7.17 -9.67
C ASP A 16 -1.15 7.86 -11.01
N SER A 17 -0.71 9.13 -11.00
CA SER A 17 -0.33 9.89 -12.20
C SER A 17 1.06 9.55 -12.77
N LEU A 18 1.87 8.73 -12.08
CA LEU A 18 3.18 8.32 -12.59
C LEU A 18 3.04 7.52 -13.88
N ASP A 19 4.03 7.67 -14.77
CA ASP A 19 4.11 6.94 -16.04
C ASP A 19 3.93 5.42 -15.81
N PRO A 20 2.92 4.78 -16.43
CA PRO A 20 2.67 3.34 -16.27
C PRO A 20 3.88 2.47 -16.63
N SER A 21 4.76 2.91 -17.53
CA SER A 21 5.97 2.17 -17.91
C SER A 21 7.00 2.03 -16.77
N LEU A 22 6.88 2.87 -15.74
CA LEU A 22 7.72 2.80 -14.53
C LEU A 22 7.15 1.85 -13.48
N LYS A 23 5.88 1.42 -13.62
CA LYS A 23 5.16 0.61 -12.63
C LYS A 23 5.23 -0.87 -12.99
N VAL A 24 5.50 -1.69 -11.98
CA VAL A 24 5.41 -3.15 -12.05
C VAL A 24 4.33 -3.60 -11.07
N THR A 25 3.29 -4.26 -11.56
CA THR A 25 2.13 -4.66 -10.75
C THR A 25 2.34 -6.01 -10.10
N TYR A 26 1.88 -6.13 -8.85
CA TYR A 26 1.91 -7.34 -8.05
C TYR A 26 0.51 -7.60 -7.47
N PRO A 27 0.12 -8.86 -7.26
CA PRO A 27 -1.24 -9.19 -6.80
C PRO A 27 -1.49 -8.76 -5.34
N ASP A 28 -0.46 -8.79 -4.49
CA ASP A 28 -0.54 -8.40 -3.08
C ASP A 28 0.83 -7.99 -2.52
N GLN A 29 0.85 -7.61 -1.23
CA GLN A 29 1.99 -7.01 -0.55
C GLN A 29 3.17 -7.98 -0.35
N LEU A 30 2.93 -9.29 -0.25
CA LEU A 30 4.01 -10.25 0.01
C LEU A 30 4.89 -10.52 -1.22
N PRO A 31 4.34 -10.79 -2.43
CA PRO A 31 5.12 -10.84 -3.66
C PRO A 31 5.86 -9.55 -3.95
N LEU A 32 5.23 -8.38 -3.73
CA LEU A 32 5.90 -7.10 -3.88
C LEU A 32 7.09 -6.96 -2.93
N LEU A 33 6.94 -7.35 -1.65
CA LEU A 33 8.02 -7.27 -0.67
C LEU A 33 9.20 -8.17 -1.05
N LYS A 34 8.92 -9.38 -1.55
CA LYS A 34 9.94 -10.29 -2.08
C LYS A 34 10.64 -9.73 -3.30
N ALA A 35 9.91 -9.15 -4.25
CA ALA A 35 10.49 -8.53 -5.43
C ALA A 35 11.45 -7.38 -5.09
N ILE A 36 11.17 -6.59 -4.05
CA ILE A 36 12.10 -5.58 -3.54
C ILE A 36 13.35 -6.26 -2.93
N ASN A 37 13.16 -7.28 -2.09
CA ASN A 37 14.26 -8.01 -1.48
C ASN A 37 15.21 -8.64 -2.53
N ASP A 38 14.62 -9.17 -3.59
CA ASP A 38 15.31 -9.86 -4.69
C ASP A 38 15.84 -8.89 -5.76
N LYS A 39 15.61 -7.57 -5.58
CA LYS A 39 16.03 -6.47 -6.46
C LYS A 39 15.44 -6.54 -7.87
N GLU A 40 14.25 -7.13 -8.01
CA GLU A 40 13.48 -7.13 -9.27
C GLU A 40 12.86 -5.75 -9.56
N VAL A 41 12.56 -5.01 -8.49
CA VAL A 41 12.13 -3.61 -8.49
C VAL A 41 13.01 -2.77 -7.57
N ASP A 42 13.13 -1.48 -7.87
CA ASP A 42 14.01 -0.58 -7.12
C ASP A 42 13.34 -0.07 -5.83
N VAL A 43 12.03 0.18 -5.90
CA VAL A 43 11.21 0.67 -4.78
C VAL A 43 9.82 0.06 -4.85
N GLY A 44 9.11 0.03 -3.74
CA GLY A 44 7.68 -0.27 -3.72
C GLY A 44 6.94 0.50 -2.64
N ILE A 45 5.62 0.59 -2.80
CA ILE A 45 4.77 1.44 -1.96
C ILE A 45 4.01 0.57 -0.96
N PHE A 46 4.17 0.87 0.32
CA PHE A 46 3.58 0.11 1.40
C PHE A 46 2.95 0.99 2.47
N ASP A 47 1.86 0.49 3.05
CA ASP A 47 1.50 0.89 4.41
C ASP A 47 2.60 0.50 5.39
N LYS A 48 2.95 1.42 6.28
CA LYS A 48 4.06 1.24 7.23
C LYS A 48 3.86 0.02 8.13
N GLY A 49 2.67 -0.14 8.69
CA GLY A 49 2.35 -1.24 9.59
C GLY A 49 2.34 -2.58 8.88
N VAL A 50 1.78 -2.62 7.66
CA VAL A 50 1.78 -3.84 6.82
C VAL A 50 3.21 -4.26 6.46
N LYS A 51 4.07 -3.31 6.05
CA LYS A 51 5.49 -3.58 5.76
C LYS A 51 6.21 -4.19 6.97
N GLU A 52 6.09 -3.55 8.13
CA GLU A 52 6.77 -3.97 9.36
C GLU A 52 6.32 -5.38 9.78
N TYR A 53 5.03 -5.66 9.69
CA TYR A 53 4.47 -6.99 9.94
C TYR A 53 5.03 -8.05 8.97
N LEU A 54 4.98 -7.78 7.66
CA LEU A 54 5.40 -8.74 6.63
C LEU A 54 6.91 -9.00 6.66
N MET A 55 7.72 -7.96 6.88
CA MET A 55 9.17 -8.11 7.05
C MET A 55 9.49 -9.04 8.22
N LYS A 56 8.81 -8.85 9.36
CA LYS A 56 8.96 -9.71 10.54
C LYS A 56 8.54 -11.15 10.25
N SER A 57 7.40 -11.37 9.60
CA SER A 57 6.91 -12.72 9.30
C SER A 57 7.76 -13.45 8.26
N ALA A 58 8.34 -12.72 7.31
CA ALA A 58 9.14 -13.28 6.21
C ALA A 58 10.65 -13.35 6.53
N GLY A 59 11.10 -12.82 7.67
CA GLY A 59 12.53 -12.79 8.04
C GLY A 59 13.37 -11.81 7.20
N ILE A 60 12.74 -10.78 6.62
CA ILE A 60 13.40 -9.79 5.77
C ILE A 60 13.85 -8.60 6.63
N THR A 61 15.10 -8.16 6.51
CA THR A 61 15.71 -7.12 7.38
C THR A 61 16.40 -5.98 6.64
N ASN A 62 16.52 -6.08 5.32
CA ASN A 62 17.32 -5.22 4.44
C ASN A 62 16.48 -4.18 3.66
N ILE A 63 15.20 -3.99 3.98
CA ILE A 63 14.31 -3.03 3.31
C ILE A 63 14.03 -1.85 4.23
N HIS A 64 14.26 -0.63 3.74
CA HIS A 64 14.11 0.60 4.50
C HIS A 64 13.14 1.58 3.83
N SER A 65 12.43 2.37 4.64
CA SER A 65 11.56 3.44 4.13
C SER A 65 12.40 4.64 3.69
N ILE A 66 12.07 5.22 2.52
CA ILE A 66 12.69 6.45 2.02
C ILE A 66 11.94 7.63 2.61
N LYS A 67 12.46 8.21 3.71
CA LYS A 67 11.79 9.23 4.52
C LYS A 67 11.21 10.42 3.73
N PRO A 68 11.93 11.02 2.75
CA PRO A 68 11.38 12.12 1.95
C PRO A 68 10.21 11.74 1.03
N LEU A 69 9.95 10.45 0.84
CA LEU A 69 8.86 9.93 -0.01
C LEU A 69 7.70 9.35 0.82
N GLU A 70 7.68 9.56 2.13
CA GLU A 70 6.54 9.19 2.96
C GLU A 70 5.37 10.17 2.71
N PHE A 71 4.17 9.63 2.55
CA PHE A 71 2.94 10.39 2.36
C PHE A 71 1.82 9.82 3.23
N ILE A 72 0.81 10.64 3.52
CA ILE A 72 -0.37 10.24 4.28
C ILE A 72 -1.50 9.99 3.29
N ARG A 73 -2.10 8.81 3.35
CA ARG A 73 -3.31 8.49 2.59
C ARG A 73 -4.50 8.31 3.54
N PRO A 74 -5.64 8.98 3.33
CA PRO A 74 -6.85 8.67 4.06
C PRO A 74 -7.31 7.24 3.74
N LEU A 75 -7.75 6.52 4.77
CA LEU A 75 -8.36 5.20 4.63
C LEU A 75 -9.87 5.34 4.77
N TYR A 76 -10.59 4.72 3.84
CA TYR A 76 -12.05 4.71 3.83
C TYR A 76 -12.54 3.28 4.08
N VAL A 77 -13.57 3.16 4.91
CA VAL A 77 -14.27 1.89 5.08
C VAL A 77 -15.28 1.76 3.95
N VAL A 78 -15.20 0.67 3.20
CA VAL A 78 -16.13 0.37 2.11
C VAL A 78 -17.09 -0.71 2.58
N PHE A 79 -18.37 -0.47 2.37
CA PHE A 79 -19.44 -1.42 2.69
C PHE A 79 -20.13 -1.83 1.40
N ASN A 80 -20.43 -3.13 1.28
CA ASN A 80 -21.26 -3.64 0.20
C ASN A 80 -22.77 -3.40 0.45
N ASP A 81 -23.13 -3.09 1.71
CA ASP A 81 -24.49 -2.78 2.12
C ASP A 81 -24.56 -1.31 2.60
N PRO A 82 -25.35 -0.44 1.93
CA PRO A 82 -25.55 0.94 2.35
C PRO A 82 -26.13 1.10 3.75
N SER A 83 -26.94 0.15 4.23
CA SER A 83 -27.54 0.22 5.56
C SER A 83 -26.48 0.07 6.67
N LEU A 84 -25.54 -0.87 6.50
CA LEU A 84 -24.40 -1.05 7.40
C LEU A 84 -23.47 0.16 7.39
N ARG A 85 -23.22 0.75 6.20
CA ARG A 85 -22.46 2.00 6.10
C ARG A 85 -23.10 3.11 6.92
N ASP A 86 -24.42 3.29 6.77
CA ASP A 86 -25.14 4.37 7.44
C ASP A 86 -25.20 4.17 8.95
N GLU A 87 -25.32 2.92 9.41
CA GLU A 87 -25.21 2.57 10.83
C GLU A 87 -23.81 2.84 11.38
N PHE A 88 -22.77 2.40 10.68
CA PHE A 88 -21.37 2.65 11.05
C PHE A 88 -21.08 4.15 11.16
N ASN A 89 -21.51 4.95 10.17
CA ASN A 89 -21.32 6.39 10.15
C ASN A 89 -22.05 7.10 11.32
N LYS A 90 -23.23 6.63 11.73
CA LYS A 90 -23.92 7.14 12.93
C LYS A 90 -23.16 6.86 14.22
N GLY A 91 -22.45 5.73 14.28
CA GLY A 91 -21.56 5.40 15.39
C GLY A 91 -20.34 6.31 15.44
N LEU A 92 -19.72 6.56 14.29
CA LEU A 92 -18.51 7.37 14.16
C LEU A 92 -18.73 8.84 14.55
N ALA A 93 -19.91 9.40 14.26
CA ALA A 93 -20.27 10.77 14.63
C ALA A 93 -20.40 11.01 16.15
N LYS A 94 -20.34 9.95 16.98
CA LYS A 94 -20.46 10.02 18.45
C LYS A 94 -19.10 9.92 19.16
N VAL A 95 -18.02 9.74 18.40
CA VAL A 95 -16.64 9.61 18.90
C VAL A 95 -15.87 10.87 18.52
#